data_AF-A0A7U9XUQ8-F1
#
_entry.id   AF-A0A7U9XUQ8-F1
#
_cell.length_a   1.000
_cell.length_b   1.000
_cell.length_c   1.000
_cell.angle_alpha   90.00
_cell.angle_beta   90.00
_cell.angle_gamma   90.00
#
_symmetry.space_group_name_H-M   'P 1'
#
loop_
_entity.id
_entity.type
_entity.pdbx_description
1 polymer ?
#
loop_
_entity_poly.entity_id
_entity_poly.type
_entity_poly.pdbx_seq_one_letter_code
_entity_poly.pdbx_strand_id
1 'polypeptide(L)'
;MRRYFKIIIIGAILIFFGLLVFNEIKGVNLGTSTGDGSTWPGYAQISLDHKKYDLNNMVNIDISYGHDYQYNVDDYIIISHKLVVYVIDGSASNIEPENGIILYEQNITGDELLSDDYKCDPGKWIFSKVKYNNEYEISVDFSAFDFDNGVIFIRFYETFMDENNIDGEIVSFETTHDNAAIIYFIKNGEKIQFSQRQFD
;
A
#
# COMPACT_ATOMS: atom_id res chain seq x y z
N MET A 1 -19.39 -15.31 52.22
CA MET A 1 -18.76 -14.19 51.48
C MET A 1 -17.44 -14.53 50.79
N ARG A 2 -16.43 -15.10 51.46
CA ARG A 2 -15.10 -15.39 50.84
C ARG A 2 -15.07 -16.30 49.60
N ARG A 3 -16.01 -17.26 49.46
CA ARG A 3 -16.06 -18.18 48.30
C ARG A 3 -16.53 -17.50 47.00
N TYR A 4 -17.53 -16.63 47.09
CA TYR A 4 -18.05 -15.90 45.93
C TYR A 4 -17.06 -14.85 45.42
N PHE A 5 -16.24 -14.28 46.31
CA PHE A 5 -15.21 -13.30 45.95
C PHE A 5 -14.12 -13.90 45.04
N LYS A 6 -13.73 -15.18 45.25
CA LYS A 6 -12.75 -15.87 44.40
C LYS A 6 -13.28 -16.16 43.00
N ILE A 7 -14.56 -16.48 42.87
CA ILE A 7 -15.20 -16.76 41.58
C ILE A 7 -15.31 -15.48 40.74
N ILE A 8 -15.62 -14.35 41.38
CA ILE A 8 -15.68 -13.04 40.72
C ILE A 8 -14.31 -12.62 40.18
N ILE A 9 -13.23 -12.85 40.94
CA ILE A 9 -11.86 -12.51 40.51
C ILE A 9 -11.44 -13.37 39.29
N ILE A 10 -11.70 -14.68 39.32
CA ILE A 10 -11.36 -15.57 38.20
C ILE A 10 -12.16 -15.19 36.94
N GLY A 11 -13.44 -14.87 37.09
CA GLY A 11 -14.28 -14.37 35.98
C GLY A 11 -13.75 -13.05 35.40
N ALA A 12 -13.36 -12.11 36.25
CA ALA A 12 -12.80 -10.83 35.81
C ALA A 12 -11.46 -10.98 35.08
N ILE A 13 -10.59 -11.89 35.53
CA ILE A 13 -9.31 -12.19 34.86
C ILE A 13 -9.57 -12.82 33.48
N LEU A 14 -10.51 -13.75 33.36
CA LEU A 14 -10.86 -14.38 32.08
C LEU A 14 -11.48 -13.38 31.10
N ILE A 15 -12.31 -12.45 31.57
CA ILE A 15 -12.87 -11.37 30.74
C ILE A 15 -11.75 -10.40 30.30
N PHE A 16 -10.79 -10.08 31.17
CA PHE A 16 -9.68 -9.20 30.84
C PHE A 16 -8.70 -9.83 29.84
N PHE A 17 -8.42 -11.14 29.96
CA PHE A 17 -7.64 -11.89 28.97
C PHE A 17 -8.40 -12.07 27.65
N GLY A 18 -9.72 -12.30 27.69
CA GLY A 18 -10.56 -12.32 26.50
C GLY A 18 -10.53 -10.98 25.75
N LEU A 19 -10.67 -9.86 26.47
CA LEU A 19 -10.59 -8.51 25.90
C LEU A 19 -9.21 -8.17 25.30
N LEU A 20 -8.13 -8.76 25.81
CA LEU A 20 -6.78 -8.60 25.24
C LEU A 20 -6.59 -9.41 23.95
N VAL A 21 -7.26 -10.55 23.79
CA VAL A 21 -7.23 -11.36 22.57
C VAL A 21 -8.13 -10.78 21.47
N PHE A 22 -9.18 -10.04 21.86
CA PHE A 22 -10.09 -9.35 20.92
C PHE A 22 -9.69 -7.91 20.59
N ASN A 23 -8.59 -7.38 21.13
CA ASN A 23 -7.93 -6.25 20.49
C ASN A 23 -7.27 -6.81 19.23
N GLU A 24 -8.03 -6.80 18.13
CA GLU A 24 -7.49 -6.86 16.78
C GLU A 24 -6.19 -6.06 16.77
N ILE A 25 -5.09 -6.75 16.51
CA ILE A 25 -3.83 -6.10 16.22
C ILE A 25 -4.11 -5.31 14.95
N LYS A 26 -4.48 -4.05 15.10
CA LYS A 26 -4.67 -3.15 13.98
C LYS A 26 -3.33 -3.11 13.25
N GLY A 27 -3.34 -3.52 11.99
CA GLY A 27 -2.20 -3.40 11.10
C GLY A 27 -1.58 -2.00 11.22
N VAL A 28 -0.26 -1.98 11.14
CA VAL A 28 0.55 -0.77 11.17
C VAL A 28 0.68 -0.23 9.76
N ASN A 29 0.25 1.02 9.56
CA ASN A 29 0.45 1.72 8.31
C ASN A 29 1.91 2.21 8.23
N LEU A 30 2.65 1.75 7.22
CA LEU A 30 4.08 2.00 7.09
C LEU A 30 4.50 2.66 5.77
N GLY A 31 3.58 2.98 4.87
CA GLY A 31 3.85 3.83 3.71
C GLY A 31 2.57 4.45 3.18
N THR A 32 2.62 5.72 2.76
CA THR A 32 1.49 6.40 2.11
C THR A 32 2.03 7.38 1.08
N SER A 33 1.46 7.37 -0.13
CA SER A 33 1.69 8.41 -1.11
C SER A 33 0.38 9.02 -1.57
N THR A 34 0.38 10.34 -1.71
CA THR A 34 -0.74 11.12 -2.26
C THR A 34 -0.26 11.71 -3.57
N GLY A 35 -1.07 11.66 -4.62
CA GLY A 35 -0.76 12.35 -5.88
C GLY A 35 -0.37 13.81 -5.67
N ASP A 36 0.34 14.37 -6.65
CA ASP A 36 0.82 15.76 -6.66
C ASP A 36 -0.31 16.82 -6.68
N GLY A 37 -1.57 16.38 -6.71
CA GLY A 37 -2.75 17.22 -6.53
C GLY A 37 -3.17 18.01 -7.76
N SER A 38 -2.36 18.02 -8.83
CA SER A 38 -2.74 18.67 -10.10
C SER A 38 -3.15 17.68 -11.19
N THR A 39 -2.65 16.44 -11.16
CA THR A 39 -2.81 15.52 -12.30
C THR A 39 -2.92 14.04 -11.93
N TRP A 40 -2.44 13.60 -10.76
CA TRP A 40 -2.60 12.21 -10.31
C TRP A 40 -3.71 12.03 -9.25
N PRO A 41 -4.79 11.28 -9.54
CA PRO A 41 -5.91 11.08 -8.61
C PRO A 41 -5.72 9.89 -7.64
N GLY A 42 -4.60 9.18 -7.73
CA GLY A 42 -4.36 7.95 -6.97
C GLY A 42 -3.67 8.16 -5.61
N TYR A 43 -3.98 7.26 -4.70
CA TYR A 43 -3.47 7.17 -3.34
C TYR A 43 -3.03 5.73 -3.09
N ALA A 44 -1.80 5.53 -2.64
CA ALA A 44 -1.30 4.21 -2.27
C ALA A 44 -0.98 4.15 -0.78
N GLN A 45 -1.33 3.04 -0.14
CA GLN A 45 -1.00 2.76 1.25
C GLN A 45 -0.37 1.37 1.36
N ILE A 46 0.57 1.27 2.29
CA ILE A 46 1.19 0.02 2.69
C ILE A 46 0.93 -0.23 4.16
N SER A 47 0.44 -1.42 4.48
CA SER A 47 0.13 -1.86 5.83
C SER A 47 0.79 -3.21 6.11
N LEU A 48 1.15 -3.41 7.37
CA LEU A 48 1.81 -4.61 7.87
C LEU A 48 1.18 -4.98 9.21
N ASP A 49 0.94 -6.25 9.50
CA ASP A 49 0.44 -6.67 10.83
C ASP A 49 1.29 -6.13 11.98
N HIS A 50 2.61 -6.09 11.79
CA HIS A 50 3.60 -5.70 12.79
C HIS A 50 4.71 -4.84 12.19
N LYS A 51 5.45 -4.10 13.02
CA LYS A 51 6.70 -3.44 12.58
C LYS A 51 7.90 -4.38 12.58
N LYS A 52 7.78 -5.55 13.20
CA LYS A 52 8.88 -6.48 13.46
C LYS A 52 8.42 -7.91 13.26
N TYR A 53 9.22 -8.70 12.56
CA TYR A 53 8.95 -10.10 12.28
C TYR A 53 10.19 -10.96 12.54
N ASP A 54 9.96 -12.27 12.66
CA ASP A 54 11.02 -13.26 12.51
C ASP A 54 11.47 -13.31 11.05
N LEU A 55 12.78 -13.29 10.81
CA LEU A 55 13.32 -13.31 9.46
C LEU A 55 13.00 -14.63 8.73
N ASN A 56 12.80 -15.72 9.46
CA ASN A 56 12.51 -17.03 8.88
C ASN A 56 11.03 -17.22 8.49
N ASN A 57 10.19 -16.23 8.74
CA ASN A 57 8.78 -16.25 8.39
C ASN A 57 8.53 -15.33 7.20
N MET A 58 7.58 -15.72 6.35
CA MET A 58 7.03 -14.79 5.35
C MET A 58 6.39 -13.60 6.06
N VAL A 59 6.57 -12.43 5.45
CA VAL A 59 5.92 -11.19 5.86
C VAL A 59 4.83 -10.89 4.84
N ASN A 60 3.59 -10.82 5.30
CA ASN A 60 2.47 -10.36 4.49
C ASN A 60 2.44 -8.84 4.48
N ILE A 61 2.39 -8.29 3.27
CA ILE A 61 2.35 -6.86 3.00
C ILE A 61 1.00 -6.58 2.34
N ASP A 62 0.18 -5.80 3.03
CA ASP A 62 -1.11 -5.34 2.51
C ASP A 62 -0.93 -4.02 1.81
N ILE A 63 -1.49 -3.92 0.61
CA ILE A 63 -1.38 -2.77 -0.27
C ILE A 63 -2.78 -2.34 -0.59
N SER A 64 -3.08 -1.07 -0.34
CA SER A 64 -4.35 -0.47 -0.75
C SER A 64 -4.07 0.60 -1.78
N TYR A 65 -4.77 0.54 -2.91
CA TYR A 65 -4.75 1.57 -3.94
C TYR A 65 -6.15 2.14 -4.10
N GLY A 66 -6.27 3.44 -3.85
CA GLY A 66 -7.51 4.16 -4.05
C GLY A 66 -7.34 5.30 -5.04
N HIS A 67 -8.41 5.71 -5.71
CA HIS A 67 -8.40 6.88 -6.56
C HIS A 67 -9.64 7.77 -6.39
N ASP A 68 -9.44 9.05 -6.66
CA ASP A 68 -10.47 10.08 -6.69
C ASP A 68 -10.28 10.99 -7.91
N TYR A 69 -10.90 10.62 -9.04
CA TYR A 69 -10.98 11.51 -10.18
C TYR A 69 -11.93 12.66 -9.81
N GLN A 70 -11.38 13.88 -9.74
CA GLN A 70 -12.14 15.10 -9.45
C GLN A 70 -13.00 15.55 -10.63
N TYR A 71 -12.63 15.14 -11.85
CA TYR A 71 -13.31 15.44 -13.10
C TYR A 71 -14.17 14.24 -13.57
N ASN A 72 -15.02 14.44 -14.57
CA ASN A 72 -15.77 13.33 -15.13
C ASN A 72 -14.77 12.38 -15.81
N VAL A 73 -14.77 11.11 -15.42
CA VAL A 73 -13.85 10.11 -15.95
C VAL A 73 -13.98 10.01 -17.48
N ASP A 74 -15.18 10.26 -18.01
CA ASP A 74 -15.47 10.28 -19.45
C ASP A 74 -14.62 11.30 -20.23
N ASP A 75 -14.02 12.29 -19.56
CA ASP A 75 -13.14 13.29 -20.17
C ASP A 75 -11.69 12.77 -20.34
N TYR A 76 -11.36 11.60 -19.77
CA TYR A 76 -10.04 10.98 -19.82
C TYR A 76 -10.12 9.58 -20.43
N ILE A 77 -9.33 9.31 -21.46
CA ILE A 77 -9.20 7.95 -21.98
C ILE A 77 -8.08 7.26 -21.22
N ILE A 78 -8.42 6.56 -20.13
CA ILE A 78 -7.47 5.71 -19.43
C ILE A 78 -7.16 4.50 -20.30
N ILE A 79 -5.86 4.30 -20.59
CA ILE A 79 -5.36 3.19 -21.38
C ILE A 79 -5.06 2.00 -20.47
N SER A 80 -4.34 2.23 -19.37
CA SER A 80 -3.94 1.17 -18.46
C SER A 80 -3.50 1.71 -17.10
N HIS A 81 -3.58 0.82 -16.11
CA HIS A 81 -2.85 0.94 -14.85
C HIS A 81 -1.84 -0.20 -14.72
N LYS A 82 -0.73 0.07 -14.06
CA LYS A 82 0.27 -0.95 -13.74
C LYS A 82 0.70 -0.80 -12.28
N LEU A 83 0.62 -1.89 -11.52
CA LEU A 83 1.18 -2.00 -10.18
C LEU A 83 2.48 -2.78 -10.26
N VAL A 84 3.55 -2.23 -9.70
CA VAL A 84 4.83 -2.93 -9.51
C VAL A 84 5.28 -2.79 -8.07
N VAL A 85 5.51 -3.93 -7.42
CA VAL A 85 6.12 -4.00 -6.10
C VAL A 85 7.48 -4.62 -6.24
N TYR A 86 8.50 -3.91 -5.76
CA TYR A 86 9.88 -4.34 -5.90
C TYR A 86 10.71 -3.92 -4.69
N VAL A 87 11.80 -4.63 -4.46
CA VAL A 87 12.74 -4.35 -3.39
C VAL A 87 14.10 -3.97 -3.94
N ILE A 88 14.75 -3.00 -3.29
CA ILE A 88 16.12 -2.59 -3.58
C ILE A 88 17.00 -2.72 -2.34
N ASP A 89 18.27 -2.99 -2.55
CA ASP A 89 19.32 -2.95 -1.52
C ASP A 89 19.69 -1.48 -1.22
N GLY A 90 19.80 -1.14 0.07
CA GLY A 90 20.27 0.16 0.53
C GLY A 90 19.19 1.24 0.65
N SER A 91 19.53 2.47 0.30
CA SER A 91 18.70 3.66 0.54
C SER A 91 17.85 4.06 -0.67
N ALA A 92 16.77 4.80 -0.40
CA ALA A 92 15.92 5.34 -1.45
C ALA A 92 16.65 6.46 -2.20
N SER A 93 17.00 6.20 -3.45
CA SER A 93 16.97 7.22 -4.52
C SER A 93 15.79 6.87 -5.43
N ASN A 94 15.32 7.78 -6.29
CA ASN A 94 14.26 7.49 -7.28
C ASN A 94 14.74 6.41 -8.25
N ILE A 95 14.70 5.16 -7.80
CA ILE A 95 15.25 3.99 -8.48
C ILE A 95 14.09 3.29 -9.17
N GLU A 96 14.25 3.07 -10.47
CA GLU A 96 13.27 2.38 -11.31
C GLU A 96 13.20 0.87 -10.99
N PRO A 97 12.05 0.22 -11.22
CA PRO A 97 11.85 -1.20 -10.90
C PRO A 97 12.90 -2.14 -11.49
N GLU A 98 13.41 -1.83 -12.68
CA GLU A 98 14.46 -2.60 -13.39
C GLU A 98 15.77 -2.74 -12.62
N ASN A 99 16.01 -1.90 -11.62
CA ASN A 99 17.19 -1.96 -10.76
C ASN A 99 16.94 -2.71 -9.44
N GLY A 100 15.73 -3.25 -9.24
CA GLY A 100 15.34 -3.99 -8.04
C GLY A 100 14.93 -5.43 -8.32
N ILE A 101 14.57 -6.14 -7.26
CA ILE A 101 13.95 -7.47 -7.34
C ILE A 101 12.44 -7.28 -7.35
N ILE A 102 11.79 -7.63 -8.46
CA ILE A 102 10.33 -7.56 -8.60
C ILE A 102 9.70 -8.66 -7.73
N LEU A 103 8.83 -8.23 -6.82
CA LEU A 103 8.07 -9.09 -5.92
C LEU A 103 6.68 -9.38 -6.49
N TYR A 104 6.10 -8.39 -7.18
CA TYR A 104 4.78 -8.50 -7.77
C TYR A 104 4.64 -7.51 -8.92
N GLU A 105 3.96 -7.93 -9.98
CA GLU A 105 3.57 -7.06 -11.08
C GLU A 105 2.16 -7.44 -11.53
N GLN A 106 1.30 -6.42 -11.70
CA GLN A 106 -0.01 -6.58 -12.28
C GLN A 106 -0.29 -5.44 -13.27
N ASN A 107 -0.75 -5.81 -14.45
CA ASN A 107 -1.29 -4.88 -15.44
C ASN A 107 -2.81 -4.94 -15.38
N ILE A 108 -3.44 -3.79 -15.33
CA ILE A 108 -4.89 -3.62 -15.23
C ILE A 108 -5.30 -2.76 -16.43
N THR A 109 -6.27 -3.24 -17.20
CA THR A 109 -6.56 -2.64 -18.51
C THR A 109 -7.66 -1.60 -18.37
N GLY A 110 -7.47 -0.44 -19.02
CA GLY A 110 -8.52 0.57 -19.18
C GLY A 110 -9.09 1.08 -17.87
N ASP A 111 -10.43 1.08 -17.81
CA ASP A 111 -11.24 1.61 -16.71
C ASP A 111 -11.64 0.54 -15.68
N GLU A 112 -11.01 -0.63 -15.67
CA GLU A 112 -11.39 -1.75 -14.78
C GLU A 112 -11.38 -1.33 -13.30
N LEU A 113 -10.41 -0.51 -12.88
CA LEU A 113 -10.35 0.02 -11.52
C LEU A 113 -11.51 0.96 -11.17
N LEU A 114 -12.23 1.48 -12.17
CA LEU A 114 -13.37 2.38 -12.02
C LEU A 114 -14.72 1.64 -12.04
N SER A 115 -14.70 0.32 -12.07
CA SER A 115 -15.91 -0.49 -12.05
C SER A 115 -16.61 -0.45 -10.68
N ASP A 116 -17.91 -0.75 -10.68
CA ASP A 116 -18.71 -0.80 -9.45
C ASP A 116 -18.16 -1.82 -8.43
N ASP A 117 -17.41 -2.83 -8.87
CA ASP A 117 -16.80 -3.85 -8.00
C ASP A 117 -15.72 -3.27 -7.07
N TYR A 118 -15.06 -2.18 -7.49
CA TYR A 118 -14.05 -1.49 -6.68
C TYR A 118 -14.59 -0.27 -5.95
N LYS A 119 -15.86 0.09 -6.14
CA LYS A 119 -16.45 1.27 -5.54
C LYS A 119 -16.50 1.12 -4.02
N CYS A 120 -16.02 2.12 -3.30
CA CYS A 120 -16.00 2.13 -1.86
C CYS A 120 -16.73 3.33 -1.29
N ASP A 121 -17.33 3.18 -0.10
CA ASP A 121 -17.89 4.32 0.62
C ASP A 121 -16.77 5.27 1.08
N PRO A 122 -16.82 6.55 0.73
CA PRO A 122 -15.84 7.54 1.17
C PRO A 122 -15.99 7.74 2.69
N GLY A 123 -15.19 7.02 3.49
CA GLY A 123 -15.37 6.99 4.95
C GLY A 123 -14.14 6.69 5.81
N LYS A 124 -13.00 6.26 5.24
CA LYS A 124 -11.76 6.04 6.01
C LYS A 124 -10.86 7.28 5.93
N TRP A 125 -10.34 7.76 7.07
CA TRP A 125 -9.64 9.06 7.23
C TRP A 125 -8.63 9.40 6.11
N ILE A 126 -7.79 8.44 5.71
CA ILE A 126 -6.70 8.63 4.73
C ILE A 126 -7.22 8.68 3.28
N PHE A 127 -8.38 8.06 3.06
CA PHE A 127 -9.03 7.86 1.78
C PHE A 127 -10.45 8.46 1.76
N SER A 128 -10.70 9.48 2.57
CA SER A 128 -12.04 10.07 2.72
C SER A 128 -12.59 10.68 1.42
N LYS A 129 -11.73 10.83 0.42
CA LYS A 129 -12.07 11.28 -0.93
C LYS A 129 -12.08 10.17 -1.97
N VAL A 130 -11.54 8.99 -1.64
CA VAL A 130 -11.45 7.86 -2.56
C VAL A 130 -12.84 7.33 -2.88
N LYS A 131 -13.10 7.16 -4.18
CA LYS A 131 -14.37 6.63 -4.68
C LYS A 131 -14.28 5.14 -5.01
N TYR A 132 -13.08 4.66 -5.33
CA TYR A 132 -12.83 3.26 -5.61
C TYR A 132 -11.50 2.83 -5.01
N ASN A 133 -11.45 1.61 -4.49
CA ASN A 133 -10.32 1.04 -3.80
C ASN A 133 -10.10 -0.41 -4.24
N ASN A 134 -8.84 -0.80 -4.39
CA ASN A 134 -8.43 -2.18 -4.57
C ASN A 134 -7.34 -2.54 -3.58
N GLU A 135 -7.35 -3.78 -3.11
CA GLU A 135 -6.44 -4.29 -2.08
C GLU A 135 -5.66 -5.50 -2.61
N TYR A 136 -4.37 -5.53 -2.33
CA TYR A 136 -3.45 -6.59 -2.73
C TYR A 136 -2.69 -7.08 -1.51
N GLU A 137 -2.53 -8.39 -1.38
CA GLU A 137 -1.71 -9.02 -0.35
C GLU A 137 -0.52 -9.71 -1.02
N ILE A 138 0.69 -9.41 -0.54
CA ILE A 138 1.93 -10.03 -1.02
C ILE A 138 2.67 -10.64 0.16
N SER A 139 2.97 -11.92 0.08
CA SER A 139 3.83 -12.62 1.03
C SER A 139 5.28 -12.62 0.53
N VAL A 140 6.18 -12.05 1.33
CA VAL A 140 7.61 -11.92 0.97
C VAL A 140 8.47 -12.67 1.97
N ASP A 141 9.34 -13.54 1.47
CA ASP A 141 10.40 -14.17 2.26
C ASP A 141 11.67 -13.30 2.22
N PHE A 142 11.88 -12.53 3.29
CA PHE A 142 13.04 -11.65 3.40
C PHE A 142 14.34 -12.41 3.69
N SER A 143 14.29 -13.68 4.12
CA SER A 143 15.47 -14.51 4.32
C SER A 143 16.18 -14.85 3.01
N ALA A 144 15.45 -14.82 1.90
CA ALA A 144 15.98 -15.10 0.55
C ALA A 144 16.82 -13.95 -0.04
N PHE A 145 16.82 -12.76 0.58
CA PHE A 145 17.62 -11.62 0.10
C PHE A 145 19.00 -11.59 0.79
N ASP A 146 20.06 -11.35 0.01
CA ASP A 146 21.44 -11.31 0.53
C ASP A 146 21.83 -10.01 1.24
N PHE A 147 20.93 -9.02 1.27
CA PHE A 147 21.19 -7.71 1.88
C PHE A 147 20.49 -7.52 3.23
N ASP A 148 21.14 -6.75 4.11
CA ASP A 148 20.70 -6.50 5.48
C ASP A 148 19.72 -5.34 5.60
N ASN A 149 19.68 -4.41 4.64
CA ASN A 149 18.75 -3.29 4.66
C ASN A 149 18.31 -2.94 3.25
N GLY A 150 17.10 -2.40 3.13
CA GLY A 150 16.57 -2.07 1.81
C GLY A 150 15.29 -1.28 1.88
N VAL A 151 14.73 -1.04 0.69
CA VAL A 151 13.49 -0.32 0.50
C VAL A 151 12.56 -1.14 -0.38
N ILE A 152 11.31 -1.27 0.07
CA ILE A 152 10.21 -1.81 -0.72
C ILE A 152 9.53 -0.61 -1.38
N PHE A 153 9.46 -0.64 -2.70
CA PHE A 153 8.71 0.30 -3.50
C PHE A 153 7.42 -0.33 -3.96
N ILE A 154 6.36 0.46 -3.91
CA ILE A 154 5.07 0.16 -4.51
C ILE A 154 4.78 1.29 -5.48
N ARG A 155 5.00 1.03 -6.76
CA ARG A 155 4.74 2.00 -7.83
C ARG A 155 3.46 1.65 -8.55
N PHE A 156 2.61 2.66 -8.68
CA PHE A 156 1.45 2.64 -9.54
C PHE A 156 1.71 3.55 -10.72
N TYR A 157 1.51 3.04 -11.92
CA TYR A 157 1.53 3.79 -13.17
C TYR A 157 0.11 3.87 -13.70
N GLU A 158 -0.27 5.04 -14.23
CA GLU A 158 -1.50 5.24 -15.00
C GLU A 158 -1.09 5.86 -16.32
N THR A 159 -1.49 5.22 -17.39
CA THR A 159 -1.32 5.70 -18.75
C THR A 159 -2.68 6.12 -19.27
N PHE A 160 -2.79 7.35 -19.74
CA PHE A 160 -4.02 7.91 -20.30
C PHE A 160 -3.72 8.76 -21.53
N MET A 161 -4.72 8.97 -22.38
CA MET A 161 -4.64 9.96 -23.46
C MET A 161 -5.18 11.31 -22.99
N ASP A 162 -4.39 12.35 -23.21
CA ASP A 162 -4.79 13.74 -23.07
C ASP A 162 -4.97 14.37 -24.45
N GLU A 163 -5.97 15.21 -24.62
CA GLU A 163 -6.24 15.92 -25.87
C GLU A 163 -5.98 17.42 -25.69
N ASN A 164 -5.06 17.96 -26.48
CA ASN A 164 -4.73 19.38 -26.47
C ASN A 164 -5.04 20.03 -27.81
N ASN A 165 -5.56 21.26 -27.77
CA ASN A 165 -5.75 22.06 -28.97
C ASN A 165 -4.47 22.86 -29.25
N ILE A 166 -3.80 22.51 -30.35
CA ILE A 166 -2.58 23.19 -30.82
C ILE A 166 -2.90 23.81 -32.18
N ASP A 167 -2.88 25.14 -32.25
CA ASP A 167 -3.17 25.90 -33.48
C ASP A 167 -4.51 25.58 -34.15
N GLY A 168 -5.53 25.18 -33.37
CA GLY A 168 -6.87 24.84 -33.86
C GLY A 168 -7.06 23.36 -34.19
N GLU A 169 -6.02 22.53 -34.10
CA GLU A 169 -6.07 21.09 -34.30
C GLU A 169 -6.08 20.36 -32.95
N ILE A 170 -6.90 19.31 -32.83
CA ILE A 170 -6.88 18.42 -31.66
C ILE A 170 -5.74 17.42 -31.86
N VAL A 171 -4.80 17.41 -30.91
CA VAL A 171 -3.68 16.47 -30.87
C VAL A 171 -3.79 15.66 -29.59
N SER A 172 -3.77 14.33 -29.71
CA SER A 172 -3.81 13.41 -28.59
C SER A 172 -2.39 12.99 -28.18
N PHE A 173 -2.09 12.98 -26.88
CA PHE A 173 -0.81 12.59 -26.31
C PHE A 173 -1.02 11.48 -25.29
N GLU A 174 -0.22 10.42 -25.37
CA GLU A 174 -0.15 9.42 -24.31
C GLU A 174 0.74 9.95 -23.18
N THR A 175 0.16 10.05 -21.98
CA THR A 175 0.86 10.48 -20.77
C THR A 175 0.83 9.36 -19.76
N THR A 176 1.99 9.04 -19.17
CA THR A 176 2.08 8.13 -18.04
C THR A 176 2.49 8.92 -16.80
N HIS A 177 1.65 8.86 -15.78
CA HIS A 177 2.01 9.31 -14.45
C HIS A 177 2.43 8.11 -13.62
N ASP A 178 3.30 8.33 -12.65
CA ASP A 178 3.65 7.34 -11.65
C ASP A 178 3.57 7.92 -10.23
N ASN A 179 3.21 7.07 -9.29
CA ASN A 179 3.22 7.39 -7.88
C ASN A 179 3.79 6.21 -7.09
N ALA A 180 4.62 6.52 -6.10
CA ALA A 180 5.35 5.54 -5.31
C ALA A 180 5.05 5.68 -3.81
N ALA A 181 4.66 4.60 -3.17
CA ALA A 181 4.75 4.46 -1.72
C ALA A 181 5.97 3.61 -1.36
N ILE A 182 6.66 3.95 -0.28
CA ILE A 182 7.88 3.25 0.14
C ILE A 182 7.83 2.81 1.61
N ILE A 183 8.47 1.67 1.89
CA ILE A 183 8.79 1.20 3.24
C ILE A 183 10.27 0.82 3.29
N TYR A 184 10.97 1.28 4.32
CA TYR A 184 12.33 0.84 4.63
C TYR A 184 12.30 -0.39 5.52
N PHE A 185 13.28 -1.27 5.37
CA PHE A 185 13.51 -2.35 6.31
C PHE A 185 14.99 -2.54 6.66
N ILE A 186 15.23 -3.18 7.80
CA ILE A 186 16.53 -3.63 8.26
C ILE A 186 16.42 -5.00 8.91
N LYS A 187 17.37 -5.88 8.63
CA LYS A 187 17.58 -7.19 9.25
C LYS A 187 18.61 -7.04 10.35
N ASN A 188 18.32 -7.65 11.50
CA ASN A 188 19.17 -7.65 12.68
C ASN A 188 19.18 -9.06 13.26
N GLY A 189 20.11 -9.89 12.80
CA GLY A 189 20.13 -11.32 13.11
C GLY A 189 18.87 -12.02 12.59
N GLU A 190 18.13 -12.70 13.47
CA GLU A 190 16.92 -13.45 13.12
C GLU A 190 15.64 -12.59 13.02
N LYS A 191 15.77 -11.26 12.99
CA LYS A 191 14.63 -10.34 12.98
C LYS A 191 14.72 -9.36 11.82
N ILE A 192 13.57 -9.02 11.26
CA ILE A 192 13.39 -7.89 10.33
C ILE A 192 12.52 -6.83 10.97
N GLN A 193 12.87 -5.56 10.75
CA GLN A 193 12.13 -4.39 11.23
C GLN A 193 11.83 -3.45 10.07
N PHE A 194 10.61 -2.91 10.05
CA PHE A 194 10.11 -2.00 9.02
C PHE A 194 9.90 -0.57 9.55
N SER A 195 10.01 0.43 8.67
CA SER A 195 9.89 1.85 9.00
C SER A 195 9.46 2.70 7.80
N GLN A 196 8.72 3.78 8.08
CA GLN A 196 8.42 4.86 7.11
C GLN A 196 9.63 5.73 6.79
N ARG A 197 10.65 5.69 7.63
CA ARG A 197 11.88 6.48 7.51
C ARG A 197 13.06 5.55 7.37
N GLN A 198 14.06 5.99 6.63
CA GLN A 198 15.33 5.30 6.53
C GLN A 198 15.93 5.08 7.93
N PHE A 199 16.58 3.93 8.12
CA PHE A 199 17.34 3.62 9.32
C PHE A 199 18.68 4.35 9.28
N ASP A 200 19.07 4.95 10.41
CA ASP A 200 20.36 5.62 10.60
C ASP A 200 21.52 4.61 10.73
#